data_AF-X0YG63-F1
#
_entry.id   AF-X0YG63-F1
#
_cell.length_a   1.000
_cell.length_b   1.000
_cell.length_c   1.000
_cell.angle_alpha   90.00
_cell.angle_beta   90.00
_cell.angle_gamma   90.00
#
_symmetry.space_group_name_H-M   'P 1'
#
loop_
_entity.id
_entity.type
_entity.pdbx_description
1 polymer ?
#
loop_
_entity_poly.entity_id
_entity_poly.type
_entity_poly.pdbx_seq_one_letter_code
_entity_poly.pdbx_strand_id
1 'polypeptide(L)'
;WEHVFTYIGTTGGAHHDGMEFVAGHLWLADMFGDWILQYTPQGDLMRTFYHPPLGHDLEGMGFGAFEHFWSGSFTNPITGVTEIVEFGGGTLQLSIRRRPEAGLPIYISDGCILNDEVIYNWDPIHYNLDPNGSIHDDPLFVGDYFLTQIAAGQLVDSNCVDAGSDLASNLGMDTYTTRTDSVPDQYDGIDPCSAVVDMGYHHRPFTPTQYRLTTIVTGVTGDVLSPYHPTGHNYNEHTQVVLSV
;
A
#
# COMPACT_ATOMS: atom_id res chain seq x y z
N TRP A 1 13.41 31.22 -13.51
CA TRP A 1 13.95 30.19 -14.40
C TRP A 1 12.78 29.60 -15.15
N GLU A 2 12.96 29.18 -16.39
CA GLU A 2 11.92 28.62 -17.25
C GLU A 2 12.36 27.21 -17.65
N HIS A 3 11.44 26.24 -17.55
CA HIS A 3 11.66 24.87 -17.98
C HIS A 3 10.68 24.56 -19.10
N VAL A 4 11.21 24.24 -20.28
CA VAL A 4 10.43 23.94 -21.47
C VAL A 4 10.70 22.49 -21.83
N PHE A 5 9.64 21.69 -21.94
CA PHE A 5 9.71 20.35 -22.49
C PHE A 5 8.80 20.25 -23.71
N THR A 6 9.20 19.41 -24.66
CA THR A 6 8.43 19.11 -25.87
C THR A 6 7.66 17.83 -25.64
N TYR A 7 6.35 17.86 -25.83
CA TYR A 7 5.53 16.66 -25.82
C TYR A 7 5.32 16.12 -27.24
N ILE A 8 4.88 14.87 -27.34
CA ILE A 8 4.51 14.23 -28.60
C ILE A 8 2.98 14.27 -28.70
N GLY A 9 2.45 14.85 -29.77
CA GLY A 9 1.00 14.87 -30.01
C GLY A 9 0.42 13.46 -30.11
N THR A 10 -0.81 13.28 -29.63
CA THR A 10 -1.49 11.98 -29.77
C THR A 10 -2.17 11.88 -31.15
N THR A 11 -2.91 10.79 -31.39
CA THR A 11 -3.78 10.67 -32.56
C THR A 11 -4.88 11.73 -32.64
N GLY A 12 -5.21 12.40 -31.52
CA GLY A 12 -6.18 13.51 -31.47
C GLY A 12 -5.65 14.86 -31.97
N GLY A 13 -4.34 15.11 -31.85
CA GLY A 13 -3.73 16.36 -32.28
C GLY A 13 -2.51 16.75 -31.43
N ALA A 14 -2.09 18.01 -31.59
CA ALA A 14 -0.99 18.62 -30.83
C ALA A 14 -1.48 19.84 -30.05
N HIS A 15 -2.74 19.86 -29.64
CA HIS A 15 -3.32 20.96 -28.88
C HIS A 15 -3.75 20.46 -27.52
N HIS A 16 -3.32 21.14 -26.46
CA HIS A 16 -3.57 20.74 -25.08
C HIS A 16 -4.01 21.98 -24.30
N ASP A 17 -5.15 21.89 -23.65
CA ASP A 17 -5.73 23.00 -22.88
C ASP A 17 -5.87 22.68 -21.39
N GLY A 18 -5.50 21.46 -20.96
CA GLY A 18 -5.51 21.04 -19.56
C GLY A 18 -4.15 20.55 -19.09
N MET A 19 -3.67 21.09 -17.96
CA MET A 19 -2.42 20.66 -17.31
C MET A 19 -2.59 20.68 -15.79
N GLU A 20 -2.11 19.65 -15.10
CA GLU A 20 -2.14 19.56 -13.65
C GLU A 20 -0.94 18.77 -13.12
N PHE A 21 -0.44 19.11 -11.92
CA PHE A 21 0.64 18.37 -11.29
C PHE A 21 0.12 17.57 -10.10
N VAL A 22 0.07 16.24 -10.24
CA VAL A 22 -0.50 15.33 -9.25
C VAL A 22 0.43 14.16 -9.00
N ALA A 23 0.60 13.82 -7.72
CA ALA A 23 1.38 12.67 -7.28
C ALA A 23 2.81 12.63 -7.87
N GLY A 24 3.48 13.78 -7.96
CA GLY A 24 4.85 13.88 -8.47
C GLY A 24 4.98 13.82 -9.99
N HIS A 25 3.87 13.85 -10.73
CA HIS A 25 3.84 13.75 -12.18
C HIS A 25 3.10 14.92 -12.78
N LEU A 26 3.49 15.26 -14.01
CA LEU A 26 2.79 16.24 -14.82
C LEU A 26 1.77 15.53 -15.70
N TRP A 27 0.53 16.00 -15.68
CA TRP A 27 -0.57 15.44 -16.44
C TRP A 27 -1.02 16.44 -17.49
N LEU A 28 -1.23 15.98 -18.71
CA LEU A 28 -1.74 16.79 -19.81
C LEU A 28 -2.97 16.13 -20.42
N ALA A 29 -4.03 16.92 -20.62
CA ALA A 29 -5.19 16.53 -21.42
C ALA A 29 -4.97 16.96 -22.87
N ASP A 30 -5.20 16.07 -23.82
CA ASP A 30 -5.34 16.42 -25.23
C ASP A 30 -6.69 17.09 -25.45
N MET A 31 -6.71 18.28 -26.05
CA MET A 31 -7.96 18.99 -26.33
C MET A 31 -8.82 18.17 -27.30
N PHE A 32 -8.23 17.68 -28.39
CA PHE A 32 -8.95 17.05 -29.49
C PHE A 32 -8.96 15.53 -29.41
N GLY A 33 -8.25 14.99 -28.43
CA GLY A 33 -8.16 13.57 -28.16
C GLY A 33 -8.81 13.19 -26.84
N ASP A 34 -9.40 12.00 -26.81
CA ASP A 34 -9.83 11.33 -25.57
C ASP A 34 -8.63 10.83 -24.74
N TRP A 35 -7.52 11.59 -24.68
CA TRP A 35 -6.24 11.13 -24.19
C TRP A 35 -5.73 11.97 -23.03
N ILE A 36 -5.33 11.29 -21.96
CA ILE A 36 -4.63 11.86 -20.81
C ILE A 36 -3.20 11.33 -20.80
N LEU A 37 -2.23 12.23 -20.75
CA LEU A 37 -0.81 11.91 -20.82
C LEU A 37 -0.15 12.19 -19.47
N GLN A 38 0.70 11.27 -19.01
CA GLN A 38 1.49 11.39 -17.80
C GLN A 38 2.96 11.57 -18.15
N TYR A 39 3.60 12.57 -17.56
CA TYR A 39 5.00 12.91 -17.75
C TYR A 39 5.78 12.90 -16.42
N THR A 40 7.07 12.65 -16.52
CA THR A 40 8.02 12.93 -15.43
C THR A 40 8.08 14.44 -15.16
N PRO A 41 8.57 14.89 -13.99
CA PRO A 41 8.88 16.30 -13.76
C PRO A 41 9.88 16.91 -14.74
N GLN A 42 10.64 16.08 -15.46
CA GLN A 42 11.62 16.46 -16.47
C GLN A 42 11.02 16.51 -17.89
N GLY A 43 9.74 16.13 -18.05
CA GLY A 43 9.04 16.20 -19.33
C GLY A 43 9.14 14.95 -20.20
N ASP A 44 9.56 13.81 -19.64
CA ASP A 44 9.57 12.54 -20.36
C ASP A 44 8.18 11.89 -20.31
N LEU A 45 7.64 11.50 -21.45
CA LEU A 45 6.35 10.80 -21.52
C LEU A 45 6.47 9.44 -20.84
N MET A 46 5.64 9.20 -19.84
CA MET A 46 5.58 7.93 -19.12
C MET A 46 4.44 7.06 -19.63
N ARG A 47 3.22 7.62 -19.71
CA ARG A 47 2.00 6.85 -20.00
C ARG A 47 0.98 7.68 -20.74
N THR A 48 0.13 6.99 -21.48
CA THR A 48 -1.00 7.56 -22.22
C THR A 48 -2.24 6.75 -21.90
N PHE A 49 -3.30 7.43 -21.48
CA PHE A 49 -4.56 6.82 -21.05
C PHE A 49 -5.66 7.24 -22.01
N TYR A 50 -6.37 6.25 -22.56
CA TYR A 50 -7.58 6.48 -23.34
C TYR A 50 -8.77 6.64 -22.40
N HIS A 51 -9.58 7.68 -22.59
CA HIS A 51 -10.80 7.92 -21.84
C HIS A 51 -12.01 8.04 -22.80
N PRO A 52 -12.72 6.95 -23.09
CA PRO A 52 -13.86 6.97 -24.01
C PRO A 52 -15.05 7.78 -23.51
N PRO A 53 -15.89 8.23 -24.45
CA PRO A 53 -15.78 9.52 -25.11
C PRO A 53 -16.31 10.63 -24.21
N LEU A 54 -15.51 11.66 -23.99
CA LEU A 54 -16.04 12.96 -23.59
C LEU A 54 -16.32 13.63 -24.92
N GLY A 55 -17.58 13.77 -25.32
CA GLY A 55 -17.93 14.15 -26.70
C GLY A 55 -17.41 15.53 -27.17
N HIS A 56 -16.56 16.21 -26.39
CA HIS A 56 -16.14 17.60 -26.48
C HIS A 56 -14.68 17.80 -26.05
N ASP A 57 -14.16 18.95 -26.44
CA ASP A 57 -12.81 19.42 -26.15
C ASP A 57 -12.55 19.51 -24.64
N LEU A 58 -11.43 18.96 -24.14
CA LEU A 58 -11.02 19.10 -22.74
C LEU A 58 -10.33 20.45 -22.53
N GLU A 59 -11.04 21.39 -21.91
CA GLU A 59 -10.55 22.73 -21.60
C GLU A 59 -10.25 22.90 -20.11
N GLY A 60 -8.98 23.13 -19.78
CA GLY A 60 -8.50 23.19 -18.40
C GLY A 60 -8.45 21.80 -17.76
N MET A 61 -7.68 21.69 -16.68
CA MET A 61 -7.71 20.48 -15.84
C MET A 61 -7.46 20.88 -14.40
N GLY A 62 -8.20 20.24 -13.50
CA GLY A 62 -8.04 20.37 -12.06
C GLY A 62 -8.10 19.01 -11.38
N PHE A 63 -7.52 18.91 -10.18
CA PHE A 63 -7.53 17.71 -9.38
C PHE A 63 -8.02 17.99 -7.96
N GLY A 64 -8.82 17.10 -7.38
CA GLY A 64 -9.09 17.17 -5.93
C GLY A 64 -10.27 16.39 -5.42
N ALA A 65 -11.48 16.65 -5.91
CA ALA A 65 -12.66 15.95 -5.42
C ALA A 65 -12.59 14.46 -5.79
N PHE A 66 -12.74 13.59 -4.78
CA PHE A 66 -12.64 12.13 -4.88
C PHE A 66 -11.30 11.60 -5.45
N GLU A 67 -10.24 12.41 -5.43
CA GLU A 67 -8.97 12.09 -6.08
C GLU A 67 -9.14 11.82 -7.58
N HIS A 68 -10.04 12.55 -8.23
CA HIS A 68 -10.30 12.50 -9.66
C HIS A 68 -9.82 13.77 -10.35
N PHE A 69 -9.65 13.67 -11.66
CA PHE A 69 -9.48 14.83 -12.52
C PHE A 69 -10.83 15.41 -12.89
N TRP A 70 -10.83 16.72 -13.07
CA TRP A 70 -11.97 17.50 -13.49
C TRP A 70 -11.53 18.39 -14.65
N SER A 71 -12.29 18.39 -15.73
CA SER A 71 -12.04 19.27 -16.89
C SER A 71 -13.31 20.03 -17.21
N GLY A 72 -13.15 21.28 -17.62
CA GLY A 72 -14.21 21.96 -18.35
C GLY A 72 -14.24 21.46 -19.79
N SER A 73 -15.29 21.86 -20.51
CA SER A 73 -15.35 21.70 -21.96
C SER A 73 -15.78 22.99 -22.64
N PHE A 74 -15.36 23.16 -23.90
CA PHE A 74 -15.94 24.18 -24.76
C PHE A 74 -17.44 23.92 -24.97
N THR A 75 -18.23 24.97 -25.16
CA THR A 75 -19.66 24.86 -25.46
C THR A 75 -19.87 24.04 -26.74
N ASN A 76 -20.51 22.88 -26.61
CA ASN A 76 -20.83 22.03 -27.75
C ASN A 76 -21.65 22.81 -28.79
N PRO A 77 -21.20 22.95 -30.05
CA PRO A 77 -21.88 23.77 -31.05
C PRO A 77 -23.20 23.15 -31.56
N ILE A 78 -23.42 21.86 -31.30
CA ILE A 78 -24.63 21.12 -31.68
C ILE A 78 -25.68 21.18 -30.57
N THR A 79 -25.29 21.02 -29.31
CA THR A 79 -26.23 20.97 -28.17
C THR A 79 -26.33 22.30 -27.41
N GLY A 80 -25.35 23.20 -27.56
CA GLY A 80 -25.25 24.46 -26.84
C GLY A 80 -24.90 24.32 -25.35
N VAL A 81 -24.45 23.13 -24.92
CA VAL A 81 -24.16 22.83 -23.52
C VAL A 81 -22.66 22.99 -23.23
N THR A 82 -22.34 23.60 -22.09
CA THR A 82 -21.01 23.62 -21.48
C THR A 82 -21.01 22.67 -20.30
N GLU A 83 -20.02 21.79 -20.21
CA GLU A 83 -19.99 20.73 -19.19
C GLU A 83 -18.74 20.84 -18.32
N ILE A 84 -18.85 20.34 -17.09
CA ILE A 84 -17.71 20.00 -16.25
C ILE A 84 -17.73 18.49 -16.11
N VAL A 85 -16.63 17.85 -16.51
CA VAL A 85 -16.50 16.40 -16.49
C VAL A 85 -15.57 16.00 -15.37
N GLU A 86 -16.04 15.10 -14.53
CA GLU A 86 -15.21 14.30 -13.62
C GLU A 86 -14.74 13.04 -14.36
N PHE A 87 -13.43 12.80 -14.39
CA PHE A 87 -12.87 11.57 -14.92
C PHE A 87 -11.78 11.01 -14.01
N GLY A 88 -11.83 9.68 -13.88
CA GLY A 88 -11.10 8.90 -12.90
C GLY A 88 -11.57 7.45 -12.99
N GLY A 89 -11.16 6.62 -12.05
CA GLY A 89 -11.39 5.17 -12.13
C GLY A 89 -10.42 4.42 -13.08
N GLY A 90 -10.51 3.09 -13.08
CA GLY A 90 -9.73 2.22 -13.97
C GLY A 90 -8.21 2.41 -13.87
N THR A 91 -7.51 2.25 -14.99
CA THR A 91 -6.05 2.39 -15.08
C THR A 91 -5.57 3.81 -14.79
N LEU A 92 -6.39 4.82 -15.07
CA LEU A 92 -6.10 6.22 -14.74
C LEU A 92 -6.11 6.42 -13.22
N GLN A 93 -7.11 5.93 -12.48
CA GLN A 93 -7.12 6.05 -11.02
C GLN A 93 -5.94 5.36 -10.37
N LEU A 94 -5.58 4.18 -10.85
CA LEU A 94 -4.43 3.42 -10.35
C LEU A 94 -3.12 4.18 -10.55
N SER A 95 -3.04 5.04 -11.57
CA SER A 95 -1.87 5.88 -11.83
C SER A 95 -1.82 7.16 -11.00
N ILE A 96 -2.99 7.74 -10.68
CA ILE A 96 -3.12 8.95 -9.84
C ILE A 96 -2.97 8.61 -8.35
N ARG A 97 -3.58 7.51 -7.90
CA ARG A 97 -3.49 7.00 -6.53
C ARG A 97 -2.14 6.36 -6.21
N ARG A 98 -1.12 6.53 -7.06
CA ARG A 98 0.29 6.34 -6.69
C ARG A 98 0.74 7.41 -5.67
N ARG A 99 -0.05 7.63 -4.61
CA ARG A 99 0.55 7.79 -3.29
C ARG A 99 1.31 6.48 -3.04
N PRO A 100 2.54 6.51 -2.50
CA PRO A 100 2.98 5.34 -1.78
C PRO A 100 1.92 5.07 -0.69
N GLU A 101 1.48 3.82 -0.58
CA GLU A 101 0.75 3.24 0.57
C GLU A 101 -0.80 3.14 0.47
N ALA A 102 -1.24 2.14 -0.28
CA ALA A 102 -1.96 0.98 0.26
C ALA A 102 -1.34 -0.27 -0.41
N GLY A 103 -0.84 -1.21 0.39
CA GLY A 103 0.20 -2.17 0.01
C GLY A 103 -0.09 -2.96 -1.26
N LEU A 104 0.81 -2.86 -2.23
CA LEU A 104 1.09 -4.05 -3.02
C LEU A 104 1.80 -5.02 -2.06
N PRO A 105 1.39 -6.29 -1.96
CA PRO A 105 1.90 -7.23 -0.96
C PRO A 105 3.41 -7.42 -0.94
N ILE A 106 4.08 -7.09 -2.05
CA ILE A 106 5.48 -7.38 -2.28
C ILE A 106 6.20 -6.09 -2.66
N TYR A 107 7.18 -5.74 -1.83
CA TYR A 107 8.18 -4.73 -2.11
C TYR A 107 9.55 -5.42 -2.14
N ILE A 108 10.31 -5.19 -3.20
CA ILE A 108 11.67 -5.69 -3.34
C ILE A 108 12.62 -4.48 -3.36
N SER A 109 13.53 -4.41 -2.40
CA SER A 109 14.53 -3.34 -2.36
C SER A 109 15.58 -3.50 -3.47
N ASP A 110 16.18 -2.37 -3.85
CA ASP A 110 17.29 -2.36 -4.79
C ASP A 110 18.43 -3.27 -4.33
N GLY A 111 18.93 -4.11 -5.23
CA GLY A 111 19.99 -5.08 -4.97
C GLY A 111 19.52 -6.45 -4.48
N CYS A 112 18.22 -6.64 -4.19
CA CYS A 112 17.66 -7.96 -3.91
C CYS A 112 17.66 -8.84 -5.18
N ILE A 113 17.70 -10.17 -5.00
CA ILE A 113 17.63 -11.14 -6.10
C ILE A 113 16.24 -11.79 -6.13
N LEU A 114 15.56 -11.72 -7.27
CA LEU A 114 14.31 -12.45 -7.55
C LEU A 114 14.53 -13.27 -8.82
N ASN A 115 14.30 -14.59 -8.76
CA ASN A 115 14.49 -15.50 -9.91
C ASN A 115 15.86 -15.35 -10.60
N ASP A 116 16.93 -15.32 -9.79
CA ASP A 116 18.32 -15.12 -10.22
C ASP A 116 18.64 -13.75 -10.89
N GLU A 117 17.71 -12.80 -10.83
CA GLU A 117 17.89 -11.43 -11.33
C GLU A 117 18.06 -10.44 -10.18
N VAL A 118 19.06 -9.56 -10.27
CA VAL A 118 19.24 -8.45 -9.31
C VAL A 118 18.28 -7.32 -9.68
N ILE A 119 17.38 -7.01 -8.76
CA ILE A 119 16.31 -6.03 -8.94
C ILE A 119 16.81 -4.62 -8.61
N TYR A 120 16.56 -3.67 -9.52
CA TYR A 120 16.72 -2.24 -9.29
C TYR A 120 15.48 -1.51 -9.80
N ASN A 121 15.05 -0.46 -9.09
CA ASN A 121 13.86 0.32 -9.41
C ASN A 121 12.61 -0.57 -9.51
N TRP A 122 12.30 -1.30 -8.42
CA TRP A 122 11.16 -2.23 -8.35
C TRP A 122 9.89 -1.67 -9.01
N ASP A 123 9.47 -2.31 -10.11
CA ASP A 123 8.20 -2.08 -10.78
C ASP A 123 7.35 -3.36 -10.74
N PRO A 124 6.37 -3.46 -9.83
CA PRO A 124 5.55 -4.65 -9.67
C PRO A 124 4.68 -4.98 -10.90
N ILE A 125 4.46 -4.00 -11.80
CA ILE A 125 3.76 -4.22 -13.08
C ILE A 125 4.66 -4.93 -14.10
N HIS A 126 5.96 -4.64 -14.06
CA HIS A 126 6.95 -5.24 -14.96
C HIS A 126 7.05 -6.76 -14.75
N TYR A 127 6.90 -7.21 -13.51
CA TYR A 127 7.04 -8.63 -13.15
C TYR A 127 5.73 -9.43 -13.19
N ASN A 128 4.61 -8.81 -13.60
CA ASN A 128 3.31 -9.45 -13.76
C ASN A 128 2.97 -10.46 -12.64
N LEU A 129 3.21 -10.04 -11.38
CA LEU A 129 2.89 -10.87 -10.24
C LEU A 129 1.38 -11.02 -10.18
N ASP A 130 0.91 -12.25 -10.42
CA ASP A 130 -0.51 -12.58 -10.45
C ASP A 130 -1.16 -12.14 -9.12
N PRO A 131 -2.11 -11.20 -9.16
CA PRO A 131 -2.79 -10.75 -7.95
C PRO A 131 -3.54 -11.90 -7.26
N ASN A 132 -3.80 -13.04 -7.91
CA ASN A 132 -4.48 -14.15 -7.25
C ASN A 132 -3.58 -15.00 -6.35
N GLY A 133 -2.25 -14.83 -6.42
CA GLY A 133 -1.27 -15.59 -5.63
C GLY A 133 -0.65 -14.84 -4.46
N SER A 134 -1.02 -13.58 -4.23
CA SER A 134 -0.49 -12.75 -3.15
C SER A 134 -1.64 -12.11 -2.36
N ILE A 135 -1.52 -12.05 -1.04
CA ILE A 135 -2.51 -11.42 -0.17
C ILE A 135 -2.55 -9.91 -0.45
N HIS A 136 -3.71 -9.34 -0.80
CA HIS A 136 -3.84 -7.89 -1.02
C HIS A 136 -4.29 -7.09 0.20
N ASP A 137 -4.49 -7.76 1.34
CA ASP A 137 -4.85 -7.07 2.56
C ASP A 137 -3.61 -6.65 3.35
N ASP A 138 -3.82 -5.76 4.31
CA ASP A 138 -2.79 -5.33 5.25
C ASP A 138 -2.23 -6.56 6.00
N PRO A 139 -0.92 -6.84 5.91
CA PRO A 139 -0.28 -7.95 6.63
C PRO A 139 -0.22 -7.72 8.15
N LEU A 140 -0.74 -6.59 8.65
CA LEU A 140 -0.80 -6.25 10.07
C LEU A 140 0.58 -6.35 10.74
N PHE A 141 1.57 -5.67 10.15
CA PHE A 141 2.91 -5.62 10.74
C PHE A 141 2.93 -4.82 12.04
N VAL A 142 3.77 -5.24 12.98
CA VAL A 142 4.10 -4.52 14.20
C VAL A 142 5.63 -4.44 14.38
N GLY A 143 6.12 -3.28 14.80
CA GLY A 143 7.55 -3.05 14.98
C GLY A 143 8.34 -3.19 13.67
N ASP A 144 9.49 -3.87 13.74
CA ASP A 144 10.40 -4.08 12.61
C ASP A 144 9.93 -5.25 11.71
N TYR A 145 8.69 -5.19 11.20
CA TYR A 145 8.10 -6.18 10.28
C TYR A 145 7.70 -7.54 10.88
N PHE A 146 7.42 -7.60 12.19
CA PHE A 146 6.77 -8.78 12.78
C PHE A 146 5.30 -8.86 12.39
N LEU A 147 4.77 -10.05 12.12
CA LEU A 147 3.34 -10.25 11.95
C LEU A 147 2.65 -10.17 13.32
N THR A 148 1.50 -9.50 13.40
CA THR A 148 0.69 -9.56 14.62
C THR A 148 0.22 -10.99 14.85
N GLN A 149 0.44 -11.53 16.05
CA GLN A 149 -0.10 -12.83 16.45
C GLN A 149 -0.67 -12.77 17.87
N ILE A 150 -1.87 -13.30 18.06
CA ILE A 150 -2.53 -13.41 19.37
C ILE A 150 -1.64 -14.22 20.32
N ALA A 151 -1.00 -15.28 19.82
CA ALA A 151 -0.09 -16.12 20.58
C ALA A 151 1.14 -15.36 21.13
N ALA A 152 1.55 -14.26 20.49
CA ALA A 152 2.63 -13.38 20.93
C ALA A 152 2.14 -12.13 21.71
N GLY A 153 0.84 -12.07 22.01
CA GLY A 153 0.23 -11.03 22.84
C GLY A 153 -0.33 -9.82 22.07
N GLN A 154 -0.54 -9.93 20.76
CA GLN A 154 -1.29 -8.91 19.99
C GLN A 154 -2.81 -9.20 20.03
N LEU A 155 -3.63 -8.27 19.55
CA LEU A 155 -5.10 -8.38 19.62
C LEU A 155 -5.72 -9.16 18.45
N VAL A 156 -4.95 -9.41 17.41
CA VAL A 156 -5.42 -10.05 16.17
C VAL A 156 -4.26 -10.81 15.52
N ASP A 157 -4.59 -11.87 14.80
CA ASP A 157 -3.65 -12.57 13.94
C ASP A 157 -3.61 -11.88 12.57
N SER A 158 -2.40 -11.72 12.03
CA SER A 158 -2.21 -11.35 10.63
C SER A 158 -2.80 -12.42 9.72
N ASN A 159 -3.39 -11.99 8.61
CA ASN A 159 -3.82 -12.92 7.56
C ASN A 159 -2.65 -13.58 6.82
N CYS A 160 -1.41 -13.15 7.07
CA CYS A 160 -0.20 -13.77 6.56
C CYS A 160 0.30 -14.93 7.43
N VAL A 161 -0.30 -15.19 8.60
CA VAL A 161 0.05 -16.33 9.45
C VAL A 161 -0.40 -17.63 8.78
N ASP A 162 0.48 -18.64 8.70
CA ASP A 162 0.27 -19.94 8.06
C ASP A 162 -0.26 -19.86 6.61
N ALA A 163 0.05 -18.77 5.90
CA ALA A 163 -0.55 -18.46 4.60
C ALA A 163 0.38 -18.73 3.41
N GLY A 164 1.57 -19.27 3.65
CA GLY A 164 2.59 -19.52 2.64
C GLY A 164 2.38 -20.78 1.79
N SER A 165 3.39 -21.11 0.99
CA SER A 165 3.27 -22.10 -0.09
C SER A 165 3.51 -23.56 0.33
N ASP A 166 4.18 -23.79 1.45
CA ASP A 166 4.58 -25.11 1.94
C ASP A 166 4.85 -25.04 3.46
N LEU A 167 5.14 -26.17 4.09
CA LEU A 167 5.56 -26.24 5.49
C LEU A 167 6.86 -25.43 5.68
N ALA A 168 6.94 -24.69 6.78
CA ALA A 168 8.13 -23.89 7.11
C ALA A 168 9.40 -24.76 7.19
N SER A 169 9.27 -25.99 7.67
CA SER A 169 10.37 -26.96 7.76
C SER A 169 10.88 -27.44 6.39
N ASN A 170 10.00 -27.59 5.41
CA ASN A 170 10.40 -27.93 4.03
C ASN A 170 11.22 -26.79 3.39
N LEU A 171 10.95 -25.55 3.81
CA LEU A 171 11.59 -24.34 3.29
C LEU A 171 12.78 -23.87 4.15
N GLY A 172 13.06 -24.55 5.28
CA GLY A 172 14.12 -24.19 6.22
C GLY A 172 13.84 -22.90 7.01
N MET A 173 12.58 -22.48 7.09
CA MET A 173 12.12 -21.29 7.82
C MET A 173 11.66 -21.59 9.25
N ASP A 174 11.55 -22.88 9.59
CA ASP A 174 11.17 -23.43 10.91
C ASP A 174 12.09 -23.03 12.07
N THR A 175 13.26 -22.48 11.76
CA THR A 175 14.24 -21.98 12.74
C THR A 175 14.23 -20.45 12.89
N TYR A 176 13.42 -19.76 12.10
CA TYR A 176 13.23 -18.31 12.11
C TYR A 176 11.84 -17.97 12.66
N THR A 177 11.58 -16.69 12.91
CA THR A 177 10.34 -16.21 13.53
C THR A 177 9.80 -14.98 12.82
N THR A 178 8.49 -14.92 12.63
CA THR A 178 7.75 -13.70 12.28
C THR A 178 7.10 -13.06 13.51
N ARG A 179 7.19 -13.71 14.68
CA ARG A 179 6.57 -13.30 15.94
C ARG A 179 7.46 -12.38 16.76
N THR A 180 6.79 -11.51 17.52
CA THR A 180 7.41 -10.56 18.47
C THR A 180 8.00 -11.22 19.72
N ASP A 181 7.60 -12.46 20.03
CA ASP A 181 8.09 -13.24 21.18
C ASP A 181 9.21 -14.23 20.81
N SER A 182 9.70 -14.17 19.57
CA SER A 182 10.77 -15.00 19.03
C SER A 182 10.48 -16.51 18.97
N VAL A 183 9.22 -16.92 19.09
CA VAL A 183 8.85 -18.33 18.88
C VAL A 183 8.98 -18.66 17.38
N PRO A 184 9.69 -19.74 17.01
CA PRO A 184 9.91 -20.04 15.60
C PRO A 184 8.62 -20.36 14.84
N ASP A 185 8.64 -20.08 13.54
CA ASP A 185 7.60 -20.35 12.53
C ASP A 185 7.48 -21.85 12.25
N GLN A 186 7.17 -22.60 13.30
CA GLN A 186 6.86 -24.02 13.30
C GLN A 186 5.96 -24.38 14.48
N TYR A 187 5.51 -23.41 15.28
CA TYR A 187 4.87 -23.66 16.56
C TYR A 187 3.68 -22.70 16.80
N ASP A 188 2.50 -23.12 16.34
CA ASP A 188 1.22 -22.49 16.66
C ASP A 188 0.66 -22.90 18.04
N GLY A 189 1.30 -23.90 18.68
CA GLY A 189 0.88 -24.46 19.97
C GLY A 189 -0.12 -25.61 19.89
N ILE A 190 -0.48 -26.07 18.69
CA ILE A 190 -1.40 -27.18 18.45
C ILE A 190 -0.67 -28.38 17.81
N ASP A 191 0.14 -28.18 16.76
CA ASP A 191 0.98 -29.24 16.17
C ASP A 191 2.21 -28.67 15.44
N PRO A 192 3.44 -28.93 15.94
CA PRO A 192 4.65 -28.39 15.33
C PRO A 192 4.98 -28.93 13.93
N CYS A 193 4.31 -29.99 13.48
CA CYS A 193 4.56 -30.62 12.19
C CYS A 193 3.59 -30.15 11.08
N SER A 194 2.63 -29.26 11.37
CA SER A 194 1.63 -28.80 10.41
C SER A 194 1.68 -27.31 10.08
N ALA A 195 2.59 -26.54 10.69
CA ALA A 195 2.69 -25.10 10.44
C ALA A 195 3.17 -24.82 9.00
N VAL A 196 2.33 -24.10 8.26
CA VAL A 196 2.66 -23.61 6.93
C VAL A 196 3.50 -22.36 7.11
N VAL A 197 4.49 -22.11 6.25
CA VAL A 197 5.34 -20.93 6.41
C VAL A 197 4.50 -19.64 6.43
N ASP A 198 4.81 -18.73 7.33
CA ASP A 198 4.21 -17.41 7.35
C ASP A 198 4.62 -16.60 6.10
N MET A 199 3.73 -15.73 5.60
CA MET A 199 4.05 -14.80 4.51
C MET A 199 4.54 -13.45 5.05
N GLY A 200 5.72 -13.45 5.68
CA GLY A 200 6.32 -12.27 6.30
C GLY A 200 7.84 -12.29 6.29
N TYR A 201 8.46 -11.34 7.00
CA TYR A 201 9.91 -11.33 7.18
C TYR A 201 10.30 -12.28 8.33
N HIS A 202 11.16 -13.26 8.02
CA HIS A 202 11.66 -14.24 8.98
C HIS A 202 12.92 -13.76 9.70
N HIS A 203 12.74 -13.32 10.95
CA HIS A 203 13.82 -12.91 11.82
C HIS A 203 14.59 -14.12 12.37
N ARG A 204 15.89 -13.94 12.61
CA ARG A 204 16.65 -14.88 13.43
C ARG A 204 16.13 -14.85 14.87
N PRO A 205 16.18 -15.96 15.61
CA PRO A 205 15.81 -15.98 17.02
C PRO A 205 16.52 -14.90 17.82
N PHE A 206 15.78 -14.25 18.72
CA PHE A 206 16.23 -13.17 19.57
C PHE A 206 15.65 -13.32 20.99
N THR A 207 16.10 -12.48 21.91
CA THR A 207 15.50 -12.38 23.25
C THR A 207 14.56 -11.17 23.24
N PRO A 208 13.23 -11.36 23.37
CA PRO A 208 12.30 -10.24 23.38
C PRO A 208 12.60 -9.27 24.52
N THR A 209 12.62 -7.97 24.21
CA THR A 209 12.64 -6.94 25.25
C THR A 209 11.37 -7.03 26.07
N GLN A 210 11.45 -6.86 27.40
CA GLN A 210 10.28 -6.86 28.27
C GLN A 210 10.09 -5.54 28.99
N TYR A 211 8.83 -5.10 29.08
CA TYR A 211 8.42 -3.91 29.80
C TYR A 211 7.48 -4.26 30.94
N ARG A 212 7.67 -3.62 32.10
CA ARG A 212 6.76 -3.77 33.23
C ARG A 212 5.63 -2.75 33.13
N LEU A 213 4.41 -3.20 32.87
CA LEU A 213 3.26 -2.30 32.83
C LEU A 213 2.88 -1.86 34.24
N THR A 214 2.77 -0.54 34.46
CA THR A 214 2.29 0.04 35.72
C THR A 214 1.03 0.84 35.42
N THR A 215 -0.12 0.45 35.96
CA THR A 215 -1.35 1.23 35.84
C THR A 215 -1.64 1.94 37.16
N ILE A 216 -2.07 3.21 37.07
CA ILE A 216 -2.43 4.04 38.22
C ILE A 216 -3.83 4.60 37.94
N VAL A 217 -4.78 4.33 38.82
CA VAL A 217 -6.12 4.94 38.74
C VAL A 217 -6.09 6.28 39.47
N THR A 218 -6.43 7.36 38.77
CA THR A 218 -6.59 8.69 39.37
C THR A 218 -8.08 8.96 39.59
N GLY A 219 -8.56 8.76 40.82
CA GLY A 219 -9.96 8.79 41.23
C GLY A 219 -10.11 8.40 42.71
N VAL A 220 -11.33 8.42 43.26
CA VAL A 220 -11.62 8.21 44.70
C VAL A 220 -10.83 7.04 45.30
N THR A 221 -10.20 7.29 46.46
CA THR A 221 -9.48 6.30 47.26
C THR A 221 -10.29 5.02 47.43
N GLY A 222 -9.81 3.90 46.87
CA GLY A 222 -10.39 2.57 47.10
C GLY A 222 -10.69 1.74 45.86
N ASP A 223 -10.59 2.30 44.65
CA ASP A 223 -10.81 1.53 43.42
C ASP A 223 -9.63 0.58 43.19
N VAL A 224 -9.84 -0.70 43.53
CA VAL A 224 -9.01 -1.80 43.08
C VAL A 224 -9.48 -2.15 41.68
N LEU A 225 -8.59 -1.99 40.69
CA LEU A 225 -8.78 -2.58 39.38
C LEU A 225 -8.88 -4.10 39.55
N SER A 226 -10.09 -4.64 39.49
CA SER A 226 -10.37 -6.06 39.60
C SER A 226 -10.82 -6.61 38.25
N PRO A 227 -10.24 -7.72 37.76
CA PRO A 227 -9.14 -8.48 38.36
C PRO A 227 -7.82 -7.81 38.00
N TYR A 228 -6.99 -7.41 38.99
CA TYR A 228 -5.66 -6.78 38.82
C TYR A 228 -5.30 -6.46 37.36
N HIS A 229 -5.95 -5.43 36.78
CA HIS A 229 -5.65 -5.01 35.41
C HIS A 229 -4.15 -4.72 35.35
N PRO A 230 -3.47 -5.05 34.24
CA PRO A 230 -2.17 -5.77 34.09
C PRO A 230 -0.91 -5.25 34.84
N THR A 231 -1.06 -4.63 36.00
CA THR A 231 -0.04 -3.90 36.76
C THR A 231 0.96 -4.85 37.39
N GLY A 232 2.24 -4.54 37.20
CA GLY A 232 3.34 -5.28 37.83
C GLY A 232 3.81 -6.50 37.06
N HIS A 233 3.11 -6.90 35.99
CA HIS A 233 3.56 -7.95 35.09
C HIS A 233 4.52 -7.42 34.03
N ASN A 234 5.45 -8.28 33.61
CA ASN A 234 6.31 -8.03 32.47
C ASN A 234 5.61 -8.51 31.20
N TYR A 235 5.64 -7.70 30.16
CA TYR A 235 5.11 -8.00 28.85
C TYR A 235 6.23 -7.87 27.83
N ASN A 236 6.21 -8.72 26.80
CA ASN A 236 7.13 -8.55 25.69
C ASN A 236 6.83 -7.21 24.98
N GLU A 237 7.85 -6.64 24.38
CA GLU A 237 7.72 -5.54 23.44
C GLU A 237 6.66 -5.88 22.39
N HIS A 238 5.85 -4.89 22.03
CA HIS A 238 4.70 -5.04 21.11
C HIS A 238 3.50 -5.85 21.62
N THR A 239 3.48 -6.32 22.87
CA THR A 239 2.23 -6.81 23.48
C THR A 239 1.21 -5.67 23.51
N GLN A 240 -0.01 -5.95 23.05
CA GLN A 240 -1.12 -5.00 23.07
C GLN A 240 -2.01 -5.25 24.27
N VAL A 241 -2.44 -4.18 24.94
CA VAL A 241 -3.35 -4.24 26.09
C VAL A 241 -4.58 -3.39 25.82
N VAL A 242 -5.76 -3.91 26.14
CA VAL A 242 -7.03 -3.18 26.02
C VAL A 242 -7.49 -2.72 27.39
N LEU A 243 -7.76 -1.42 27.52
CA LEU A 243 -8.46 -0.86 28.65
C LEU A 243 -9.95 -0.87 28.34
N SER A 244 -10.70 -1.76 28.98
CA SER A 244 -12.17 -1.75 28.96
C SER A 244 -12.68 -1.11 30.24
N VAL A 245 -13.65 -0.21 30.12
CA VAL A 245 -14.34 0.47 31.24
C VAL A 245 -15.69 -0.18 31.49
#